data_AF-A0A1M5ATC1-F1
#
_entry.id   AF-A0A1M5ATC1-F1
#
_cell.length_a   1.000
_cell.length_b   1.000
_cell.length_c   1.000
_cell.angle_alpha   90.00
_cell.angle_beta   90.00
_cell.angle_gamma   90.00
#
_symmetry.space_group_name_H-M   'P 1'
#
loop_
_entity.id
_entity.type
_entity.pdbx_description
1 polymer ?
#
loop_
_entity_poly.entity_id
_entity_poly.type
_entity_poly.pdbx_seq_one_letter_code
_entity_poly.pdbx_strand_id
1 'polypeptide(L)'
;MKIYLALLILCTILNSCFLFSKYKRSSFTYNENGSTYSVPVIIPKGFSKERTEVDSSGNTILTYSYGPELFYMANMADTSTYVFPIDELINIPRLYEPTGALVYKGMDSTHLYWREVRQNKLRTGYRNVSPEKEVRFDSATNYFMVHPIAPAVQKSVKRQG
;
A
#
# COMPACT_ATOMS: atom_id res chain seq x y z
N MET A 1 -40.02 8.88 24.65
CA MET A 1 -38.88 7.94 24.81
C MET A 1 -38.43 7.24 23.52
N LYS A 2 -39.33 6.77 22.63
CA LYS A 2 -38.93 6.03 21.41
C LYS A 2 -38.12 6.86 20.38
N ILE A 3 -38.36 8.17 20.30
CA ILE A 3 -37.64 9.07 19.36
C ILE A 3 -36.17 9.28 19.76
N TYR A 4 -35.88 9.40 21.06
CA TYR A 4 -34.51 9.60 21.55
C TYR A 4 -33.63 8.36 21.34
N LEU A 5 -34.21 7.15 21.44
CA LEU A 5 -33.50 5.90 21.17
C LEU A 5 -33.14 5.75 19.68
N ALA A 6 -34.04 6.15 18.78
CA ALA A 6 -33.78 6.15 17.34
C ALA A 6 -32.70 7.18 16.94
N LEU A 7 -32.70 8.35 17.59
CA LEU A 7 -31.68 9.39 17.36
C LEU A 7 -30.29 8.94 17.83
N LEU A 8 -30.22 8.26 18.98
CA LEU A 8 -28.96 7.74 19.53
C LEU A 8 -28.36 6.65 18.63
N ILE A 9 -29.21 5.74 18.12
CA ILE A 9 -28.80 4.70 17.17
C ILE A 9 -28.30 5.33 15.87
N LEU A 10 -29.01 6.33 15.33
CA LEU A 10 -28.59 7.03 14.11
C LEU A 10 -27.24 7.76 14.28
N CYS A 11 -26.99 8.38 15.44
CA CYS A 11 -25.69 9.00 15.76
C CYS A 11 -24.54 7.98 15.89
N THR A 12 -24.81 6.78 16.40
CA THR A 12 -23.79 5.71 16.45
C THR A 12 -23.46 5.15 15.06
N ILE A 13 -24.45 5.03 14.17
CA ILE A 13 -24.25 4.55 12.80
C ILE A 13 -23.49 5.59 11.96
N LEU A 14 -23.81 6.88 12.10
CA LEU A 14 -23.13 7.96 11.38
C LEU A 14 -21.65 8.12 11.80
N ASN A 15 -21.32 7.89 13.07
CA ASN A 15 -19.92 7.93 13.54
C ASN A 15 -19.07 6.75 13.05
N SER A 16 -19.69 5.60 12.72
CA SER A 16 -18.97 4.43 12.22
C SER A 16 -18.39 4.62 10.80
N CYS A 17 -18.89 5.59 10.03
CA CYS A 17 -18.34 5.96 8.72
C CYS A 17 -17.05 6.82 8.79
N PHE A 18 -16.67 7.33 9.97
CA PHE A 18 -15.53 8.25 10.11
C PHE A 18 -14.18 7.57 10.41
N LEU A 19 -14.16 6.27 10.74
CA LEU A 19 -12.94 5.54 11.11
C LEU A 19 -11.94 5.38 9.97
N PHE A 20 -12.35 5.55 8.71
CA PHE A 20 -11.47 5.56 7.54
C PHE A 20 -11.47 6.91 6.79
N SER A 21 -11.80 8.01 7.47
CA SER A 21 -11.83 9.33 6.82
C SER A 21 -10.51 9.68 6.12
N LYS A 22 -9.37 9.24 6.67
CA LYS A 22 -8.01 9.52 6.18
C LYS A 22 -7.49 8.57 5.09
N TYR A 23 -8.17 7.45 4.82
CA TYR A 23 -7.67 6.41 3.90
C TYR A 23 -8.72 5.99 2.87
N LYS A 24 -8.28 5.71 1.65
CA LYS A 24 -9.08 5.08 0.59
C LYS A 24 -8.71 3.59 0.55
N ARG A 25 -9.71 2.70 0.59
CA ARG A 25 -9.49 1.27 0.30
C ARG A 25 -9.34 1.09 -1.21
N SER A 26 -8.40 0.27 -1.63
CA SER A 26 -8.17 -0.08 -3.03
C SER A 26 -7.63 -1.50 -3.11
N SER A 27 -7.26 -1.91 -4.32
CA SER A 27 -6.57 -3.17 -4.58
C SER A 27 -5.39 -2.95 -5.52
N PHE A 28 -4.24 -3.52 -5.20
CA PHE A 28 -3.10 -3.57 -6.11
C PHE A 28 -3.15 -4.88 -6.90
N THR A 29 -3.27 -4.77 -8.22
CA THR A 29 -3.37 -5.93 -9.12
C THR A 29 -2.11 -6.07 -9.95
N TYR A 30 -1.56 -7.27 -10.04
CA TYR A 30 -0.36 -7.57 -10.82
C TYR A 30 -0.46 -8.95 -11.48
N ASN A 31 0.35 -9.17 -12.52
CA ASN A 31 0.45 -10.46 -13.20
C ASN A 31 1.74 -11.17 -12.79
N GLU A 32 1.65 -12.47 -12.50
CA GLU A 32 2.80 -13.32 -12.23
C GLU A 32 2.51 -14.73 -12.76
N ASN A 33 3.45 -15.29 -13.54
CA ASN A 33 3.35 -16.64 -14.12
C ASN A 33 2.02 -16.88 -14.87
N GLY A 34 1.56 -15.89 -15.64
CA GLY A 34 0.31 -15.96 -16.41
C GLY A 34 -0.98 -15.87 -15.58
N SER A 35 -0.87 -15.69 -14.26
CA SER A 35 -2.00 -15.50 -13.34
C SER A 35 -2.08 -14.05 -12.86
N THR A 36 -3.29 -13.54 -12.67
CA THR A 36 -3.53 -12.21 -12.09
C THR A 36 -3.79 -12.33 -10.60
N TYR A 37 -3.07 -11.56 -9.79
CA TYR A 37 -3.19 -11.49 -8.33
C TYR A 37 -3.71 -10.12 -7.92
N SER A 38 -4.42 -10.05 -6.79
CA SER A 38 -4.92 -8.78 -6.25
C SER A 38 -4.73 -8.74 -4.75
N VAL A 39 -4.11 -7.67 -4.27
CA VAL A 39 -3.81 -7.46 -2.85
C VAL A 39 -4.66 -6.31 -2.33
N PRO A 40 -5.36 -6.46 -1.19
CA PRO A 40 -6.13 -5.37 -0.58
C PRO A 40 -5.18 -4.35 0.05
N VAL A 41 -5.46 -3.06 -0.17
CA VAL A 41 -4.56 -1.98 0.24
C VAL A 41 -5.34 -0.79 0.78
N ILE A 42 -4.71 -0.02 1.67
CA ILE A 42 -5.21 1.31 2.05
C ILE A 42 -4.21 2.35 1.61
N ILE A 43 -4.73 3.45 1.07
CA ILE A 43 -3.93 4.54 0.52
C ILE A 43 -4.31 5.82 1.25
N PRO A 44 -3.36 6.66 1.68
CA PRO A 44 -3.68 7.97 2.22
C PRO A 44 -4.56 8.78 1.27
N LYS A 45 -5.65 9.40 1.72
CA LYS A 45 -6.44 10.29 0.85
C LYS A 45 -5.70 11.58 0.53
N GLY A 46 -6.07 12.23 -0.57
CA GLY A 46 -5.56 13.54 -0.98
C GLY A 46 -4.47 13.49 -2.05
N PHE A 47 -4.29 12.35 -2.74
CA PHE A 47 -3.39 12.28 -3.89
C PHE A 47 -3.97 13.07 -5.07
N SER A 48 -3.09 13.70 -5.84
CA SER A 48 -3.45 14.44 -7.05
C SER A 48 -3.38 13.57 -8.31
N LYS A 49 -2.58 12.49 -8.28
CA LYS A 49 -2.37 11.61 -9.42
C LYS A 49 -2.22 10.15 -8.99
N GLU A 50 -2.77 9.25 -9.79
CA GLU A 50 -2.62 7.80 -9.70
C GLU A 50 -2.09 7.31 -11.06
N ARG A 51 -1.08 6.43 -11.04
CA ARG A 51 -0.48 5.87 -12.25
C ARG A 51 -0.06 4.42 -12.03
N THR A 52 -0.42 3.56 -12.97
CA THR A 52 0.09 2.19 -13.05
C THR A 52 1.06 2.09 -14.23
N GLU A 53 2.21 1.48 -13.99
CA GLU A 53 3.25 1.24 -14.98
C GLU A 53 3.59 -0.24 -14.97
N VAL A 54 3.78 -0.81 -16.17
CA VAL A 54 4.30 -2.17 -16.34
C VAL A 54 5.48 -2.05 -17.29
N ASP A 55 6.66 -2.47 -16.84
CA ASP A 55 7.85 -2.44 -17.68
C ASP A 55 8.04 -3.73 -18.49
N SER A 56 9.03 -3.73 -19.39
CA SER A 56 9.37 -4.88 -20.22
C SER A 56 9.83 -6.10 -19.43
N SER A 57 10.30 -5.91 -18.20
CA SER A 57 10.73 -6.98 -17.30
C SER A 57 9.56 -7.60 -16.54
N GLY A 58 8.35 -7.04 -16.67
CA GLY A 58 7.15 -7.51 -15.98
C GLY A 58 6.99 -6.93 -14.57
N ASN A 59 7.78 -5.93 -14.18
CA ASN A 59 7.54 -5.20 -12.95
C ASN A 59 6.26 -4.39 -13.10
N THR A 60 5.37 -4.49 -12.12
CA THR A 60 4.14 -3.69 -12.07
C THR A 60 4.26 -2.72 -10.92
N ILE A 61 4.11 -1.41 -11.17
CA ILE A 61 4.23 -0.36 -10.16
C ILE A 61 2.97 0.51 -10.20
N LEU A 62 2.30 0.64 -9.07
CA LEU A 62 1.19 1.56 -8.84
C LEU A 62 1.67 2.70 -7.93
N THR A 63 1.58 3.93 -8.41
CA THR A 63 2.07 5.13 -7.71
C THR A 63 0.93 6.12 -7.49
N TYR A 64 0.89 6.69 -6.28
CA TYR A 64 0.03 7.79 -5.85
C TYR A 64 0.89 9.01 -5.49
N SER A 65 0.68 10.13 -6.18
CA SER A 65 1.44 11.37 -5.96
C SER A 65 0.62 12.40 -5.18
N TYR A 66 1.26 13.09 -4.23
CA TYR A 66 0.65 14.14 -3.39
C TYR A 66 1.40 15.48 -3.52
N GLY A 67 1.99 15.72 -4.70
CA GLY A 67 3.01 16.76 -4.92
C GLY A 67 4.40 16.11 -4.98
N PRO A 68 5.36 16.51 -4.13
CA PRO A 68 6.67 15.85 -4.05
C PRO A 68 6.61 14.47 -3.37
N GLU A 69 5.60 14.26 -2.54
CA GLU A 69 5.30 13.04 -1.79
C GLU A 69 4.76 11.94 -2.70
N LEU A 70 5.22 10.71 -2.44
CA LEU A 70 4.85 9.54 -3.22
C LEU A 70 4.48 8.40 -2.26
N PHE A 71 3.40 7.69 -2.55
CA PHE A 71 3.11 6.37 -2.01
C PHE A 71 3.03 5.38 -3.17
N TYR A 72 3.61 4.19 -3.03
CA TYR A 72 3.64 3.21 -4.10
C TYR A 72 3.46 1.79 -3.61
N MET A 73 3.07 0.96 -4.57
CA MET A 73 3.06 -0.48 -4.48
C MET A 73 3.65 -1.07 -5.74
N ALA A 74 4.40 -2.15 -5.59
CA ALA A 74 4.98 -2.82 -6.73
C ALA A 74 4.98 -4.34 -6.56
N ASN A 75 4.90 -5.04 -7.69
CA ASN A 75 5.31 -6.41 -7.83
C ASN A 75 6.53 -6.44 -8.75
N MET A 76 7.64 -6.96 -8.24
CA MET A 76 8.90 -7.04 -8.97
C MET A 76 9.04 -8.43 -9.61
N ALA A 77 9.59 -8.50 -10.81
CA ALA A 77 9.83 -9.76 -11.51
C ALA A 77 10.84 -10.63 -10.74
N ASP A 78 11.83 -10.00 -10.12
CA ASP A 78 12.80 -10.60 -9.22
C ASP A 78 12.89 -9.85 -7.87
N THR A 79 13.49 -10.47 -6.87
CA THR A 79 13.61 -9.90 -5.53
C THR A 79 14.74 -8.89 -5.38
N SER A 80 15.71 -8.89 -6.30
CA SER A 80 16.87 -7.98 -6.33
C SER A 80 16.57 -6.60 -6.92
N THR A 81 15.45 -6.46 -7.65
CA THR A 81 15.08 -5.21 -8.29
C THR A 81 14.50 -4.23 -7.28
N TYR A 82 14.90 -2.98 -7.42
CA TYR A 82 14.48 -1.88 -6.57
C TYR A 82 13.48 -0.98 -7.28
N VAL A 83 12.43 -0.54 -6.58
CA VAL A 83 11.58 0.56 -7.06
C VAL A 83 12.34 1.87 -6.93
N PHE A 84 13.00 2.07 -5.78
CA PHE A 84 13.96 3.12 -5.56
C PHE A 84 15.19 2.53 -4.86
N PRO A 85 16.41 2.94 -5.25
CA PRO A 85 17.62 2.43 -4.64
C PRO A 85 17.66 2.75 -3.14
N ILE A 86 18.13 1.77 -2.35
CA ILE A 86 18.37 1.92 -0.91
C ILE A 86 19.79 1.42 -0.66
N ASP A 87 20.61 2.22 0.01
CA ASP A 87 21.91 1.77 0.49
C ASP A 87 21.70 0.86 1.70
N GLU A 88 21.80 -0.45 1.48
CA GLU A 88 21.55 -1.48 2.50
C GLU A 88 22.71 -1.63 3.50
N LEU A 89 23.88 -1.05 3.24
CA LEU A 89 24.98 -1.01 4.21
C LEU A 89 24.67 -0.04 5.34
N ILE A 90 23.95 1.03 5.03
CA ILE A 90 23.57 2.07 5.99
C ILE A 90 22.15 1.83 6.53
N ASN A 91 21.24 1.38 5.67
CA ASN A 91 19.83 1.19 6.01
C ASN A 91 19.51 -0.28 6.23
N ILE A 92 20.00 -0.82 7.35
CA ILE A 92 19.76 -2.22 7.72
C ILE A 92 18.25 -2.43 7.97
N PRO A 93 17.61 -3.39 7.28
CA PRO A 93 16.18 -3.61 7.42
C PRO A 93 15.85 -4.21 8.78
N ARG A 94 14.64 -3.90 9.27
CA ARG A 94 14.02 -4.62 10.40
C ARG A 94 13.16 -5.76 9.87
N LEU A 95 13.34 -6.96 10.42
CA LEU A 95 12.48 -8.10 10.13
C LEU A 95 11.14 -7.97 10.86
N TYR A 96 10.04 -8.15 10.14
CA TYR A 96 8.71 -8.27 10.70
C TYR A 96 8.31 -9.75 10.74
N GLU A 97 8.54 -10.37 11.90
CA GLU A 97 8.40 -11.82 12.13
C GLU A 97 7.09 -12.44 11.61
N PRO A 98 5.90 -11.84 11.79
CA PRO A 98 4.65 -12.50 11.38
C PRO A 98 4.55 -12.84 9.89
N THR A 99 5.26 -12.11 9.02
CA THR A 99 5.24 -12.35 7.57
C THR A 99 6.61 -12.52 6.94
N GLY A 100 7.68 -12.38 7.72
CA GLY A 100 9.06 -12.32 7.22
C GLY A 100 9.35 -11.08 6.37
N ALA A 101 8.52 -10.03 6.46
CA ALA A 101 8.72 -8.83 5.67
C ALA A 101 9.95 -8.04 6.16
N LEU A 102 10.73 -7.50 5.23
CA LEU A 102 11.85 -6.61 5.52
C LEU A 102 11.39 -5.16 5.46
N VAL A 103 11.63 -4.41 6.52
CA VAL A 103 11.21 -3.02 6.66
C VAL A 103 12.43 -2.11 6.65
N TYR A 104 12.59 -1.36 5.57
CA TYR A 104 13.58 -0.29 5.44
C TYR A 104 12.91 1.04 5.77
N LYS A 105 13.57 1.89 6.54
CA LYS A 105 13.06 3.22 6.89
C LYS A 105 14.23 4.17 7.10
N GLY A 106 14.10 5.39 6.61
CA GLY A 106 15.12 6.41 6.79
C GLY A 106 14.59 7.81 6.55
N MET A 107 15.51 8.75 6.60
CA MET A 107 15.29 10.17 6.37
C MET A 107 16.41 10.67 5.47
N ASP A 108 16.10 11.54 4.51
CA ASP A 108 17.11 12.18 3.67
C ASP A 108 17.72 13.43 4.33
N SER A 109 18.69 14.05 3.67
CA SER A 109 19.35 15.27 4.16
C SER A 109 18.42 16.49 4.27
N THR A 110 17.23 16.43 3.66
CA THR A 110 16.21 17.48 3.71
C THR A 110 15.16 17.23 4.80
N HIS A 111 15.40 16.23 5.66
CA HIS A 111 14.49 15.80 6.72
C HIS A 111 13.15 15.23 6.22
N LEU A 112 13.14 14.71 4.99
CA LEU A 112 11.97 13.99 4.47
C LEU A 112 12.15 12.50 4.69
N TYR A 113 11.07 11.87 5.16
CA TYR A 113 11.03 10.45 5.44
C TYR A 113 10.77 9.62 4.20
N TRP A 114 11.35 8.44 4.21
CA TRP A 114 11.03 7.37 3.29
C TRP A 114 10.92 6.04 4.02
N ARG A 115 10.14 5.14 3.45
CA ARG A 115 10.00 3.77 3.95
C ARG A 115 9.74 2.82 2.80
N GLU A 116 10.23 1.60 2.91
CA GLU A 116 9.88 0.49 2.03
C GLU A 116 9.72 -0.79 2.84
N VAL A 117 8.64 -1.50 2.58
CA VAL A 117 8.40 -2.86 3.08
C VAL A 117 8.54 -3.80 1.90
N ARG A 118 9.35 -4.84 2.07
CA ARG A 118 9.57 -5.91 1.11
C ARG A 118 9.02 -7.22 1.65
N GLN A 119 8.13 -7.85 0.88
CA GLN A 119 7.64 -9.20 1.18
C GLN A 119 7.66 -10.02 -0.11
N ASN A 120 8.63 -10.93 -0.21
CA ASN A 120 8.94 -11.66 -1.45
C ASN A 120 9.17 -10.71 -2.65
N LYS A 121 8.33 -10.73 -3.68
CA LYS A 121 8.37 -9.84 -4.85
C LYS A 121 7.57 -8.55 -4.68
N LEU A 122 6.76 -8.46 -3.63
CA LEU A 122 5.97 -7.28 -3.37
C LEU A 122 6.75 -6.22 -2.62
N ARG A 123 6.51 -4.97 -3.00
CA ARG A 123 7.06 -3.78 -2.38
C ARG A 123 5.92 -2.83 -2.08
N THR A 124 5.97 -2.15 -0.94
CA THR A 124 5.15 -0.97 -0.70
C THR A 124 5.96 0.05 0.06
N GLY A 125 5.73 1.32 -0.18
CA GLY A 125 6.51 2.33 0.48
C GLY A 125 6.07 3.73 0.13
N TYR A 126 6.84 4.67 0.64
CA TYR A 126 6.67 6.08 0.36
C TYR A 126 8.01 6.81 0.28
N ARG A 127 8.01 7.96 -0.39
CA ARG A 127 9.18 8.84 -0.55
C ARG A 127 8.78 10.30 -0.29
N ASN A 128 9.75 11.09 0.14
CA ASN A 128 9.65 12.55 0.31
C ASN A 128 8.52 13.00 1.26
N VAL A 129 8.25 12.24 2.34
CA VAL A 129 7.14 12.52 3.26
C VAL A 129 7.62 13.39 4.43
N SER A 130 6.93 14.49 4.70
CA SER A 130 7.26 15.36 5.83
C SER A 130 6.98 14.68 7.18
N PRO A 131 7.67 15.07 8.27
CA PRO A 131 7.46 14.49 9.61
C PRO A 131 6.00 14.51 10.08
N GLU A 132 5.25 15.57 9.77
CA GLU A 132 3.86 15.73 10.21
C GLU A 132 2.90 14.74 9.55
N LYS A 133 3.27 14.23 8.37
CA LYS A 133 2.47 13.31 7.57
C LYS A 133 2.90 11.86 7.72
N GLU A 134 4.11 11.62 8.20
CA GLU A 134 4.76 10.30 8.29
C GLU A 134 3.84 9.22 8.85
N VAL A 135 3.21 9.46 10.01
CA VAL A 135 2.33 8.49 10.70
C VAL A 135 1.21 7.97 9.80
N ARG A 136 0.69 8.83 8.91
CA ARG A 136 -0.38 8.44 7.97
C ARG A 136 0.16 7.48 6.91
N PHE A 137 1.32 7.77 6.34
CA PHE A 137 1.93 6.92 5.34
C PHE A 137 2.44 5.60 5.96
N ASP A 138 3.00 5.65 7.17
CA ASP A 138 3.39 4.48 7.95
C ASP A 138 2.22 3.53 8.21
N SER A 139 1.06 4.07 8.56
CA SER A 139 -0.16 3.27 8.78
C SER A 139 -0.60 2.56 7.49
N ALA A 140 -0.51 3.21 6.34
CA ALA A 140 -0.83 2.62 5.05
C ALA A 140 0.13 1.50 4.67
N THR A 141 1.43 1.73 4.86
CA THR A 141 2.48 0.71 4.65
C THR A 141 2.36 -0.46 5.64
N ASN A 142 1.98 -0.21 6.90
CA ASN A 142 1.76 -1.26 7.89
C ASN A 142 0.55 -2.14 7.56
N TYR A 143 -0.51 -1.58 6.98
CA TYR A 143 -1.69 -2.36 6.56
C TYR A 143 -1.33 -3.49 5.61
N PHE A 144 -0.38 -3.25 4.69
CA PHE A 144 0.13 -4.25 3.76
C PHE A 144 0.84 -5.40 4.49
N MET A 145 1.61 -5.12 5.53
CA MET A 145 2.33 -6.16 6.28
C MET A 145 1.41 -7.14 7.03
N VAL A 146 0.20 -6.72 7.40
CA VAL A 146 -0.72 -7.52 8.22
C VAL A 146 -1.83 -8.22 7.42
N HIS A 147 -1.95 -7.91 6.12
CA HIS A 147 -2.94 -8.54 5.24
C HIS A 147 -2.24 -9.36 4.15
N PRO A 148 -2.15 -10.70 4.30
CA PRO A 148 -1.45 -11.54 3.34
C PRO A 148 -2.12 -11.54 1.96
N ILE A 149 -1.30 -11.82 0.94
CA ILE A 149 -1.69 -11.95 -0.46
C ILE A 149 -2.76 -13.04 -0.59
N ALA A 150 -3.92 -12.69 -1.14
CA ALA A 150 -4.90 -13.67 -1.59
C ALA A 150 -4.82 -13.79 -3.12
N PRO A 151 -4.72 -15.00 -3.70
CA PRO A 151 -4.87 -15.15 -5.14
C PRO A 151 -6.26 -14.68 -5.57
N ALA A 152 -6.30 -13.74 -6.51
CA ALA A 152 -7.54 -13.36 -7.15
C ALA A 152 -7.87 -14.43 -8.18
N VAL A 153 -8.66 -15.44 -7.80
CA VAL A 153 -9.15 -16.43 -8.77
C VAL A 153 -10.11 -15.71 -9.71
N GLN A 154 -9.61 -15.21 -10.85
CA GLN A 154 -10.46 -14.90 -11.98
C GLN A 154 -11.01 -16.22 -12.51
N LYS A 155 -12.25 -16.56 -12.17
CA LYS A 155 -13.00 -17.58 -12.90
C LYS A 155 -13.06 -17.10 -14.36
N SER A 156 -12.26 -17.71 -15.23
CA SER A 156 -12.44 -17.52 -16.67
C SER A 156 -13.85 -17.99 -17.00
N VAL A 157 -14.73 -17.04 -17.32
CA VAL A 157 -16.03 -17.35 -17.88
C VAL A 157 -15.75 -17.88 -19.27
N LYS A 158 -15.64 -19.21 -19.41
CA LYS A 158 -15.75 -19.86 -20.71
C LYS A 158 -17.10 -19.48 -21.27
N ARG A 159 -17.13 -18.56 -22.25
CA ARG A 159 -18.26 -18.44 -23.16
C ARG A 159 -18.35 -19.77 -23.90
N GLN A 160 -19.32 -20.60 -23.55
CA GLN A 160 -19.75 -21.70 -24.41
C GLN A 160 -20.38 -21.05 -25.65
N GLY A 161 -19.86 -21.44 -26.81
CA GLY A 161 -20.42 -21.09 -28.11
C GLY A 161 -21.67 -21.89 -28.43
#